data_AF-A0AAD0HN19-F1
#
_entry.id   AF-A0AAD0HN19-F1
#
_cell.length_a   1.000
_cell.length_b   1.000
_cell.length_c   1.000
_cell.angle_alpha   90.00
_cell.angle_beta   90.00
_cell.angle_gamma   90.00
#
_symmetry.space_group_name_H-M   'P 1'
#
loop_
_entity.id
_entity.type
_entity.pdbx_description
1 polymer ?
#
loop_
_entity_poly.entity_id
_entity_poly.type
_entity_poly.pdbx_seq_one_letter_code
_entity_poly.pdbx_strand_id
1 'polypeptide(L)'
;MTRLIASQKVGNMLNTWNLAIQKGDLSAAIEMQDDIDKAIESMEENQDILLYYQLLSFRLKLKLQNISRNLDKPFFERNAPDEKEEKTNKLMSYYFYFYNGIYHDYLQDYDKALSYFRIAEKKLAYVDDEIEKAEFHYKLAVLFYDLKMTFLSKYHAQIATDTFNAHETYVKRQINCRLLHALNLIDQFKYDDASDLFNEAEGMIKKIDDNHLIIHLYYNMGFLESKKGNYSDAAELYRRTLSYRREIEKNDLLKLRCLYELSRVEISTQSKEAIELIDCGYSLSEQVDHEIFKVKFKLLKELACDVAESQINNINTLCSELEEKRVWVDLEEILVDVAKYLERRGLLQHSLDYYKKALRASQYVGKGVN
;
A
#
# COMPACT_ATOMS: atom_id res chain seq x y z
N MET A 1 -8.97 -23.73 5.25
CA MET A 1 -8.28 -22.59 5.89
C MET A 1 -9.28 -21.46 5.99
N THR A 2 -9.57 -21.00 7.20
CA THR A 2 -10.38 -19.79 7.41
C THR A 2 -9.57 -18.62 6.85
N ARG A 3 -10.14 -17.87 5.90
CA ARG A 3 -9.48 -16.71 5.29
C ARG A 3 -9.33 -15.63 6.37
N LEU A 4 -8.10 -15.17 6.62
CA LEU A 4 -7.84 -14.11 7.59
C LEU A 4 -8.54 -12.81 7.16
N ILE A 5 -8.93 -11.99 8.13
CA ILE A 5 -9.51 -10.67 7.90
C ILE A 5 -8.37 -9.68 7.66
N ALA A 6 -8.45 -8.93 6.55
CA ALA A 6 -7.51 -7.86 6.25
C ALA A 6 -7.46 -6.84 7.40
N SER A 7 -6.26 -6.53 7.88
CA SER A 7 -6.05 -5.66 9.05
C SER A 7 -6.68 -4.26 8.90
N GLN A 8 -6.77 -3.75 7.68
CA GLN A 8 -7.39 -2.46 7.37
C GLN A 8 -8.91 -2.48 7.60
N LYS A 9 -9.58 -3.63 7.37
CA LYS A 9 -11.02 -3.77 7.69
C LYS A 9 -11.25 -3.69 9.19
N VAL A 10 -10.40 -4.34 9.99
CA VAL A 10 -10.42 -4.24 11.45
C VAL A 10 -10.14 -2.80 11.89
N GLY A 11 -9.17 -2.13 11.26
CA GLY A 11 -8.92 -0.70 11.48
C GLY A 11 -10.16 0.19 11.26
N ASN A 12 -10.98 -0.09 10.25
CA ASN A 12 -12.23 0.62 10.04
C ASN A 12 -13.30 0.31 11.10
N MET A 13 -13.34 -0.94 11.60
CA MET A 13 -14.18 -1.28 12.76
C MET A 13 -13.77 -0.47 13.99
N LEU A 14 -12.46 -0.36 14.25
CA LEU A 14 -11.92 0.48 15.33
C LEU A 14 -12.25 1.97 15.14
N ASN A 15 -12.21 2.49 13.91
CA ASN A 15 -12.63 3.86 13.62
C ASN A 15 -14.10 4.10 13.94
N THR A 16 -14.97 3.16 13.57
CA THR A 16 -16.41 3.22 13.86
C THR A 16 -16.66 3.13 15.36
N TRP A 17 -15.93 2.24 16.05
CA TRP A 17 -15.98 2.10 17.51
C TRP A 17 -15.55 3.38 18.23
N ASN A 18 -14.46 4.01 17.78
CA ASN A 18 -14.00 5.29 18.32
C ASN A 18 -15.07 6.38 18.16
N LEU A 19 -15.80 6.43 17.04
CA LEU A 19 -16.92 7.37 16.86
C LEU A 19 -18.05 7.11 17.85
N ALA A 20 -18.41 5.85 18.11
CA ALA A 20 -19.42 5.49 19.12
C ALA A 20 -18.97 5.91 20.53
N ILE A 21 -17.73 5.61 20.90
CA ILE A 21 -17.11 6.04 22.16
C ILE A 21 -17.13 7.57 22.30
N GLN A 22 -16.82 8.31 21.24
CA GLN A 22 -16.83 9.79 21.25
C GLN A 22 -18.23 10.37 21.41
N LYS A 23 -19.22 9.81 20.73
CA LYS A 23 -20.63 10.22 20.83
C LYS A 23 -21.26 9.89 22.20
N GLY A 24 -20.57 9.10 23.02
CA GLY A 24 -21.08 8.68 24.33
C GLY A 24 -22.12 7.56 24.24
N ASP A 25 -22.23 6.91 23.08
CA ASP A 25 -23.11 5.75 22.90
C ASP A 25 -22.42 4.50 23.45
N LEU A 26 -22.45 4.38 24.78
CA LEU A 26 -21.75 3.32 25.50
C LEU A 26 -22.38 1.94 25.26
N SER A 27 -23.68 1.87 24.98
CA SER A 27 -24.35 0.61 24.66
C SER A 27 -23.82 0.08 23.34
N ALA A 28 -23.83 0.91 22.29
CA ALA A 28 -23.27 0.52 21.00
C ALA A 28 -21.76 0.23 21.11
N ALA A 29 -21.00 1.02 21.87
CA ALA A 29 -19.57 0.77 22.05
C ALA A 29 -19.26 -0.57 22.74
N ILE A 30 -20.09 -1.01 23.70
CA ILE A 30 -19.92 -2.32 24.35
C ILE A 30 -20.30 -3.44 23.38
N GLU A 31 -21.41 -3.32 22.64
CA GLU A 31 -21.82 -4.32 21.65
C GLU A 31 -20.78 -4.51 20.55
N MET A 32 -20.19 -3.42 20.04
CA MET A 32 -19.14 -3.48 19.03
C MET A 32 -17.85 -4.15 19.52
N GLN A 33 -17.58 -4.14 20.83
CA GLN A 33 -16.35 -4.68 21.39
C GLN A 33 -16.24 -6.19 21.14
N ASP A 34 -17.31 -6.96 21.36
CA ASP A 34 -17.31 -8.41 21.15
C ASP A 34 -17.04 -8.81 19.69
N ASP A 35 -17.55 -8.03 18.74
CA ASP A 35 -17.31 -8.26 17.31
C ASP A 35 -15.90 -7.87 16.89
N ILE A 36 -15.34 -6.81 17.48
CA ILE A 36 -13.95 -6.39 17.26
C ILE A 36 -12.98 -7.43 17.84
N ASP A 37 -13.27 -7.98 19.02
CA ASP A 37 -12.44 -9.00 19.66
C ASP A 37 -12.32 -10.25 18.76
N LYS A 38 -13.45 -10.75 18.22
CA LYS A 38 -13.45 -11.84 17.24
C LYS A 38 -12.72 -11.48 15.94
N ALA A 39 -12.87 -10.25 15.48
CA ALA A 39 -12.21 -9.79 14.26
C ALA A 39 -10.69 -9.71 14.43
N ILE A 40 -10.22 -9.33 15.62
CA ILE A 40 -8.80 -9.28 15.98
C ILE A 40 -8.19 -10.69 16.04
N GLU A 41 -8.91 -11.67 16.61
CA GLU A 41 -8.46 -13.07 16.65
C GLU A 41 -8.23 -13.70 15.26
N SER A 42 -8.98 -13.20 14.26
CA SER A 42 -8.94 -13.69 12.88
C SER A 42 -8.27 -12.73 11.90
N MET A 43 -7.64 -11.66 12.40
CA MET A 43 -6.96 -10.65 11.60
C MET A 43 -5.60 -11.12 11.09
N GLU A 44 -5.20 -10.67 9.91
CA GLU A 44 -3.79 -10.69 9.50
C GLU A 44 -2.91 -9.95 10.51
N GLU A 45 -1.70 -10.45 10.78
CA GLU A 45 -0.81 -9.86 11.79
C GLU A 45 -0.51 -8.38 11.48
N ASN A 46 -1.00 -7.48 12.33
CA ASN A 46 -0.75 -6.05 12.23
C ASN A 46 -0.69 -5.43 13.63
N GLN A 47 0.52 -5.16 14.10
CA GLN A 47 0.77 -4.63 15.45
C GLN A 47 0.22 -3.21 15.65
N ASP A 48 0.17 -2.40 14.59
CA ASP A 48 -0.35 -1.03 14.65
C ASP A 48 -1.86 -1.07 14.97
N ILE A 49 -2.61 -1.96 14.32
CA ILE A 49 -4.06 -2.12 14.58
C ILE A 49 -4.32 -2.65 15.99
N LEU A 50 -3.47 -3.56 16.50
CA LEU A 50 -3.56 -4.05 17.88
C LEU A 50 -3.31 -2.93 18.89
N LEU A 51 -2.32 -2.06 18.65
CA LEU A 51 -2.05 -0.90 19.49
C LEU A 51 -3.26 0.07 19.51
N TYR A 52 -3.84 0.35 18.34
CA TYR A 52 -5.02 1.20 18.25
C TYR A 52 -6.20 0.63 19.05
N TYR A 53 -6.44 -0.67 18.93
CA TYR A 53 -7.47 -1.36 19.71
C TYR A 53 -7.21 -1.26 21.22
N GLN A 54 -5.96 -1.45 21.67
CA GLN A 54 -5.59 -1.32 23.09
C GLN A 54 -5.86 0.09 23.63
N LEU A 55 -5.60 1.13 22.84
CA LEU A 55 -5.89 2.51 23.23
C LEU A 55 -7.40 2.78 23.33
N LEU A 56 -8.19 2.29 22.37
CA LEU A 56 -9.65 2.44 22.38
C LEU A 56 -10.29 1.69 23.55
N SER A 57 -9.87 0.44 23.79
CA SER A 57 -10.36 -0.39 24.90
C SER A 57 -10.02 0.24 26.25
N PHE A 58 -8.81 0.79 26.41
CA PHE A 58 -8.42 1.52 27.61
C PHE A 58 -9.30 2.75 27.85
N ARG A 59 -9.61 3.54 26.81
CA ARG A 59 -10.52 4.70 26.97
C ARG A 59 -11.92 4.28 27.35
N LEU A 60 -12.48 3.25 26.71
CA LEU A 60 -13.81 2.76 27.05
C LEU A 60 -13.84 2.34 28.53
N LYS A 61 -12.82 1.61 28.98
CA LYS A 61 -12.67 1.21 30.38
C LYS A 61 -12.59 2.42 31.32
N LEU A 62 -11.82 3.45 30.99
CA LEU A 62 -11.76 4.68 31.79
C LEU A 62 -13.12 5.40 31.86
N LYS A 63 -13.84 5.51 30.74
CA LYS A 63 -15.18 6.12 30.72
C LYS A 63 -16.16 5.36 31.61
N LEU A 64 -16.20 4.04 31.51
CA LEU A 64 -17.06 3.19 32.35
C LEU A 64 -16.69 3.30 33.83
N GLN A 65 -15.40 3.33 34.17
CA GLN A 65 -14.93 3.52 35.55
C GLN A 65 -15.29 4.91 36.10
N ASN A 66 -15.16 5.98 35.30
CA ASN A 66 -15.53 7.33 35.72
C ASN A 66 -17.03 7.44 35.98
N ILE A 67 -17.88 6.83 35.14
CA ILE A 67 -19.33 6.77 35.35
C ILE A 67 -19.64 6.03 36.65
N SER A 68 -19.02 4.87 36.87
CA SER A 68 -19.20 4.07 38.08
C SER A 68 -18.78 4.82 39.35
N ARG A 69 -17.64 5.54 39.32
CA ARG A 69 -17.11 6.28 40.49
C ARG A 69 -17.89 7.55 40.83
N ASN A 70 -18.53 8.16 39.85
CA ASN A 70 -19.25 9.43 40.02
C ASN A 70 -20.76 9.26 40.14
N LEU A 71 -21.27 8.04 40.38
CA LEU A 71 -22.70 7.74 40.58
C LEU A 71 -23.37 8.54 41.69
N ASP A 72 -22.60 9.05 42.66
CA ASP A 72 -23.09 9.81 43.82
C ASP A 72 -22.92 11.34 43.68
N LYS A 73 -22.28 11.83 42.60
CA LYS A 73 -22.04 13.27 42.36
C LYS A 73 -23.10 13.92 41.46
N PRO A 74 -23.31 15.26 41.53
CA PRO A 74 -24.19 15.99 40.61
C PRO A 74 -23.76 15.82 39.15
N PHE A 75 -24.72 15.76 38.22
CA PHE A 75 -24.49 15.48 36.78
C PHE A 75 -23.36 16.31 36.15
N PHE A 76 -23.23 17.59 36.52
CA PHE A 76 -22.20 18.49 35.97
C PHE A 76 -20.79 18.24 36.51
N GLU A 77 -20.65 17.61 37.69
CA GLU A 77 -19.36 17.20 38.25
C GLU A 77 -18.93 15.79 37.77
N ARG A 78 -19.83 15.02 37.15
CA ARG A 78 -19.52 13.70 36.59
C ARG A 78 -18.70 13.76 35.29
N ASN A 79 -18.83 14.86 34.55
CA ASN A 79 -18.39 14.99 33.15
C ASN A 79 -17.33 16.09 32.93
N ALA A 80 -16.72 16.63 33.99
CA ALA A 80 -15.64 17.59 33.84
C ALA A 80 -14.37 16.85 33.36
N PRO A 81 -13.81 17.18 32.18
CA PRO A 81 -12.61 16.52 31.69
C PRO A 81 -11.42 16.93 32.56
N ASP A 82 -10.69 15.96 33.09
CA ASP A 82 -9.42 16.20 33.77
C ASP A 82 -8.28 16.36 32.72
N GLU A 83 -7.16 16.99 33.08
CA GLU A 83 -6.04 17.26 32.14
C GLU A 83 -5.53 15.97 31.46
N LYS A 84 -5.56 14.84 32.18
CA LYS A 84 -5.22 13.51 31.65
C LYS A 84 -6.19 13.01 30.57
N GLU A 85 -7.47 13.36 30.68
CA GLU A 85 -8.49 13.02 29.68
C GLU A 85 -8.29 13.86 28.41
N GLU A 86 -7.88 15.12 28.54
CA GLU A 86 -7.60 15.99 27.40
C GLU A 86 -6.40 15.52 26.56
N LYS A 87 -5.28 15.14 27.21
CA LYS A 87 -4.11 14.56 26.51
C LYS A 87 -4.48 13.25 25.79
N THR A 88 -5.24 12.38 26.47
CA THR A 88 -5.73 11.11 25.90
C THR A 88 -6.64 11.37 24.68
N ASN A 89 -7.53 12.36 24.76
CA ASN A 89 -8.41 12.74 23.67
C ASN A 89 -7.63 13.26 22.44
N LYS A 90 -6.57 14.05 22.66
CA LYS A 90 -5.71 14.56 21.59
C LYS A 90 -4.94 13.45 20.88
N LEU A 91 -4.33 12.52 21.63
CA LEU A 91 -3.63 11.36 21.08
C LEU A 91 -4.57 10.43 20.29
N MET A 92 -5.78 10.20 20.80
CA MET A 92 -6.79 9.41 20.08
C MET A 92 -7.30 10.09 18.82
N SER A 93 -7.36 11.42 18.83
CA SER A 93 -7.67 12.17 17.62
C SER A 93 -6.61 11.92 16.56
N TYR A 94 -5.32 11.93 16.91
CA TYR A 94 -4.25 11.56 15.98
C TYR A 94 -4.47 10.16 15.39
N TYR A 95 -4.62 9.13 16.22
CA TYR A 95 -4.78 7.75 15.73
C TYR A 95 -6.03 7.56 14.87
N PHE A 96 -7.14 8.22 15.21
CA PHE A 96 -8.33 8.20 14.37
C PHE A 96 -8.03 8.70 12.95
N TYR A 97 -7.41 9.87 12.80
CA TYR A 97 -7.09 10.39 11.47
C TYR A 97 -6.03 9.53 10.78
N PHE A 98 -5.02 9.04 11.51
CA PHE A 98 -3.96 8.20 10.95
C PHE A 98 -4.50 6.88 10.37
N TYR A 99 -5.31 6.13 11.13
CA TYR A 99 -5.86 4.85 10.65
C TYR A 99 -6.99 5.02 9.64
N ASN A 100 -7.74 6.13 9.65
CA ASN A 100 -8.61 6.45 8.51
C ASN A 100 -7.80 6.72 7.24
N GLY A 101 -6.65 7.40 7.37
CA GLY A 101 -5.71 7.59 6.26
C GLY A 101 -5.26 6.25 5.66
N ILE A 102 -4.79 5.34 6.51
CA ILE A 102 -4.36 3.98 6.10
C ILE A 102 -5.51 3.17 5.49
N TYR A 103 -6.72 3.29 6.05
CA TYR A 103 -7.89 2.56 5.51
C TYR A 103 -8.30 3.07 4.13
N HIS A 104 -8.34 4.38 3.93
CA HIS A 104 -8.66 4.96 2.63
C HIS A 104 -7.56 4.72 1.59
N ASP A 105 -6.30 4.70 2.00
CA ASP A 105 -5.16 4.28 1.18
C ASP A 105 -5.33 2.82 0.70
N TYR A 106 -5.73 1.91 1.61
CA TYR A 106 -6.05 0.52 1.26
C TYR A 106 -7.21 0.39 0.27
N LEU A 107 -8.21 1.27 0.36
CA LEU A 107 -9.31 1.34 -0.61
C LEU A 107 -8.91 2.04 -1.93
N GLN A 108 -7.65 2.49 -2.05
CA GLN A 108 -7.13 3.30 -3.17
C GLN A 108 -7.89 4.63 -3.37
N ASP A 109 -8.52 5.12 -2.31
CA ASP A 109 -9.14 6.45 -2.23
C ASP A 109 -8.09 7.45 -1.72
N TYR A 110 -7.11 7.73 -2.58
CA TYR A 110 -5.94 8.53 -2.23
C TYR A 110 -6.28 9.96 -1.81
N ASP A 111 -7.39 10.53 -2.32
CA ASP A 111 -7.83 11.88 -1.96
C ASP A 111 -8.27 11.93 -0.49
N LYS A 112 -9.10 10.96 -0.06
CA LYS A 112 -9.45 10.85 1.35
C LYS A 112 -8.23 10.50 2.18
N ALA A 113 -7.40 9.56 1.75
CA ALA A 113 -6.18 9.17 2.46
C ALA A 113 -5.29 10.40 2.78
N LEU A 114 -4.97 11.20 1.76
CA LEU A 114 -4.21 12.46 1.91
C LEU A 114 -4.90 13.45 2.85
N SER A 115 -6.22 13.60 2.76
CA SER A 115 -6.96 14.50 3.65
C SER A 115 -6.86 14.08 5.12
N TYR A 116 -6.94 12.78 5.40
CA TYR A 116 -6.82 12.19 6.72
C TYR A 116 -5.39 12.31 7.25
N PHE A 117 -4.38 11.95 6.46
CA PHE A 117 -2.98 12.09 6.83
C PHE A 117 -2.59 13.55 7.13
N ARG A 118 -3.09 14.52 6.36
CA ARG A 118 -2.87 15.95 6.64
C ARG A 118 -3.42 16.39 7.99
N ILE A 119 -4.56 15.83 8.41
CA ILE A 119 -5.14 16.16 9.73
C ILE A 119 -4.37 15.43 10.85
N ALA A 120 -3.95 14.19 10.61
CA ALA A 120 -3.10 13.44 11.53
C ALA A 120 -1.74 14.15 11.75
N GLU A 121 -1.11 14.65 10.69
CA GLU A 121 0.16 15.38 10.77
C GLU A 121 0.07 16.62 11.69
N LYS A 122 -1.02 17.40 11.60
CA LYS A 122 -1.27 18.55 12.50
C LYS A 122 -1.40 18.16 13.96
N LYS A 123 -1.72 16.89 14.24
CA LYS A 123 -1.89 16.33 15.58
C LYS A 123 -0.66 15.56 16.05
N LEU A 124 0.36 15.43 15.20
CA LEU A 124 1.62 14.74 15.53
C LEU A 124 2.36 15.42 16.68
N ALA A 125 2.13 16.72 16.90
CA ALA A 125 2.63 17.47 18.06
C ALA A 125 2.14 16.93 19.42
N TYR A 126 1.08 16.11 19.44
CA TYR A 126 0.56 15.47 20.66
C TYR A 126 1.11 14.05 20.88
N VAL A 127 1.90 13.54 19.94
CA VAL A 127 2.57 12.25 20.05
C VAL A 127 3.93 12.51 20.69
N ASP A 128 4.21 11.88 21.83
CA ASP A 128 5.52 12.03 22.50
C ASP A 128 6.55 11.08 21.91
N ASP A 129 6.14 9.85 21.60
CA ASP A 129 7.00 8.77 21.09
C ASP A 129 7.56 9.09 19.70
N GLU A 130 8.88 9.10 19.58
CA GLU A 130 9.58 9.35 18.33
C GLU A 130 9.43 8.20 17.32
N ILE A 131 9.25 6.97 17.80
CA ILE A 131 9.00 5.81 16.96
C ILE A 131 7.65 5.95 16.25
N GLU A 132 6.61 6.33 16.99
CA GLU A 132 5.28 6.55 16.43
C GLU A 132 5.29 7.67 15.37
N LYS A 133 6.09 8.73 15.60
CA LYS A 133 6.33 9.76 14.57
C LYS A 133 7.03 9.18 13.34
N ALA A 134 8.05 8.36 13.53
CA ALA A 134 8.76 7.72 12.42
C ALA A 134 7.83 6.78 11.62
N GLU A 135 6.92 6.06 12.27
CA GLU A 135 5.90 5.26 11.62
C GLU A 135 4.94 6.11 10.77
N PHE A 136 4.48 7.24 11.31
CA PHE A 136 3.68 8.20 10.57
C PHE A 136 4.40 8.68 9.30
N HIS A 137 5.65 9.12 9.44
CA HIS A 137 6.47 9.58 8.32
C HIS A 137 6.74 8.47 7.31
N TYR A 138 7.03 7.24 7.76
CA TYR A 138 7.21 6.10 6.87
C TYR A 138 5.94 5.81 6.04
N LYS A 139 4.76 5.80 6.66
CA LYS A 139 3.50 5.57 5.94
C LYS A 139 3.21 6.66 4.92
N LEU A 140 3.43 7.92 5.29
CA LEU A 140 3.24 9.04 4.38
C LEU A 140 4.26 9.01 3.22
N ALA A 141 5.47 8.55 3.48
CA ALA A 141 6.49 8.35 2.45
C ALA A 141 6.11 7.26 1.44
N VAL A 142 5.53 6.14 1.90
CA VAL A 142 5.01 5.07 1.03
C VAL A 142 3.87 5.59 0.16
N LEU A 143 2.89 6.30 0.74
CA LEU A 143 1.80 6.91 -0.02
C LEU A 143 2.33 7.86 -1.10
N PHE A 144 3.27 8.75 -0.75
CA PHE A 144 3.85 9.67 -1.72
C PHE A 144 4.66 8.96 -2.80
N TYR A 145 5.27 7.81 -2.50
CA TYR A 145 5.92 6.98 -3.52
C TYR A 145 4.89 6.39 -4.48
N ASP A 146 3.82 5.80 -3.96
CA ASP A 146 2.75 5.21 -4.79
C ASP A 146 2.06 6.24 -5.69
N LEU A 147 2.04 7.51 -5.27
CA LEU A 147 1.55 8.64 -6.06
C LEU A 147 2.60 9.26 -7.02
N LYS A 148 3.82 8.72 -7.10
CA LYS A 148 4.98 9.30 -7.83
C LYS A 148 5.31 10.74 -7.42
N MET A 149 5.07 11.11 -6.16
CA MET A 149 5.52 12.36 -5.54
C MET A 149 6.91 12.16 -4.90
N THR A 150 7.90 11.76 -5.71
CA THR A 150 9.22 11.28 -5.28
C THR A 150 9.94 12.21 -4.29
N PHE A 151 9.88 13.54 -4.49
CA PHE A 151 10.51 14.48 -3.55
C PHE A 151 9.91 14.41 -2.14
N LEU A 152 8.58 14.38 -2.03
CA LEU A 152 7.88 14.28 -0.73
C LEU A 152 8.11 12.90 -0.11
N SER A 153 8.08 11.84 -0.91
CA SER A 153 8.39 10.49 -0.43
C SER A 153 9.77 10.44 0.21
N LYS A 154 10.80 10.94 -0.48
CA LYS A 154 12.18 11.01 0.07
C LYS A 154 12.26 11.84 1.34
N TYR A 155 11.60 12.99 1.40
CA TYR A 155 11.60 13.85 2.59
C TYR A 155 11.05 13.10 3.82
N HIS A 156 9.87 12.50 3.71
CA HIS A 156 9.28 11.74 4.81
C HIS A 156 10.04 10.44 5.11
N ALA A 157 10.56 9.75 4.09
CA ALA A 157 11.38 8.56 4.27
C ALA A 157 12.66 8.86 5.04
N GLN A 158 13.29 10.01 4.79
CA GLN A 158 14.51 10.42 5.51
C GLN A 158 14.23 10.63 7.00
N ILE A 159 13.14 11.33 7.35
CA ILE A 159 12.75 11.53 8.75
C ILE A 159 12.57 10.18 9.46
N ALA A 160 11.86 9.24 8.84
CA ALA A 160 11.69 7.91 9.40
C ALA A 160 13.01 7.14 9.53
N THR A 161 13.86 7.23 8.50
CA THR A 161 15.18 6.57 8.45
C THR A 161 16.09 7.04 9.58
N ASP A 162 16.15 8.35 9.82
CA ASP A 162 17.00 8.95 10.85
C ASP A 162 16.62 8.42 12.24
N THR A 163 15.33 8.38 12.54
CA THR A 163 14.85 7.81 13.81
C THR A 163 15.12 6.31 13.88
N PHE A 164 14.68 5.50 12.90
CA PHE A 164 14.83 4.04 13.00
C PHE A 164 16.29 3.57 13.03
N ASN A 165 17.21 4.26 12.36
CA ASN A 165 18.64 3.94 12.44
C ASN A 165 19.25 4.29 13.79
N ALA A 166 18.65 5.21 14.56
CA ALA A 166 19.08 5.51 15.93
C ALA A 166 18.68 4.41 16.95
N HIS A 167 17.77 3.49 16.57
CA HIS A 167 17.29 2.42 17.44
C HIS A 167 17.61 1.03 16.90
N GLU A 168 18.56 0.34 17.52
CA GLU A 168 19.06 -0.97 17.06
C GLU A 168 17.98 -2.07 16.99
N THR A 169 16.92 -1.98 17.79
CA THR A 169 15.84 -2.98 17.83
C THR A 169 14.90 -2.91 16.62
N TYR A 170 14.95 -1.84 15.81
CA TYR A 170 14.03 -1.59 14.70
C TYR A 170 14.58 -2.05 13.34
N VAL A 171 15.37 -3.13 13.32
CA VAL A 171 16.04 -3.66 12.12
C VAL A 171 15.08 -3.83 10.93
N LYS A 172 13.86 -4.35 11.15
CA LYS A 172 12.87 -4.50 10.07
C LYS A 172 12.47 -3.16 9.45
N ARG A 173 12.30 -2.11 10.25
CA ARG A 173 11.98 -0.76 9.75
C ARG A 173 13.18 -0.11 9.07
N GLN A 174 14.39 -0.35 9.57
CA GLN A 174 15.63 0.06 8.91
C GLN A 174 15.77 -0.57 7.51
N ILE A 175 15.40 -1.85 7.36
CA ILE A 175 15.34 -2.53 6.05
C ILE A 175 14.28 -1.88 5.17
N ASN A 176 13.05 -1.75 5.67
CA ASN A 176 11.94 -1.15 4.92
C ASN A 176 12.26 0.27 4.41
N CYS A 177 12.91 1.10 5.23
CA CYS A 177 13.34 2.44 4.82
C CYS A 177 14.39 2.39 3.70
N ARG A 178 15.34 1.45 3.75
CA ARG A 178 16.32 1.24 2.66
C ARG A 178 15.65 0.81 1.37
N LEU A 179 14.69 -0.13 1.44
CA LEU A 179 13.90 -0.54 0.28
C LEU A 179 13.14 0.65 -0.33
N LEU A 180 12.48 1.47 0.49
CA LEU A 180 11.76 2.66 0.02
C LEU A 180 12.70 3.72 -0.57
N HIS A 181 13.88 3.89 0.01
CA HIS A 181 14.89 4.79 -0.53
C HIS A 181 15.38 4.31 -1.90
N ALA A 182 15.67 3.01 -2.04
CA ALA A 182 16.06 2.42 -3.32
C ALA A 182 14.98 2.60 -4.40
N LEU A 183 13.71 2.39 -4.05
CA LEU A 183 12.58 2.64 -4.97
C LEU A 183 12.50 4.11 -5.41
N ASN A 184 12.70 5.06 -4.50
CA ASN A 184 12.77 6.49 -4.85
C ASN A 184 13.98 6.83 -5.75
N LEU A 185 15.09 6.10 -5.64
CA LEU A 185 16.25 6.27 -6.52
C LEU A 185 15.98 5.73 -7.93
N ILE A 186 15.17 4.66 -8.06
CA ILE A 186 14.69 4.16 -9.36
C ILE A 186 13.90 5.23 -10.10
N ASP A 187 12.98 5.92 -9.42
CA ASP A 187 12.22 7.06 -10.00
C ASP A 187 13.13 8.21 -10.47
N GLN A 188 14.32 8.33 -9.87
CA GLN A 188 15.35 9.31 -10.23
C GLN A 188 16.36 8.79 -11.26
N PHE A 189 16.16 7.59 -11.81
CA PHE A 189 17.08 6.91 -12.73
C PHE A 189 18.47 6.60 -12.14
N LYS A 190 18.58 6.60 -10.80
CA LYS A 190 19.82 6.31 -10.05
C LYS A 190 19.90 4.82 -9.72
N TYR A 191 20.07 4.02 -10.76
CA TYR A 191 19.92 2.56 -10.67
C TYR A 191 21.06 1.87 -9.92
N ASP A 192 22.28 2.39 -9.99
CA ASP A 192 23.43 1.82 -9.27
C ASP A 192 23.29 2.06 -7.76
N ASP A 193 23.00 3.30 -7.36
CA ASP A 193 22.70 3.66 -5.96
C ASP A 193 21.55 2.82 -5.37
N ALA A 194 20.50 2.56 -6.16
CA ALA A 194 19.38 1.71 -5.75
C ALA A 194 19.81 0.24 -5.56
N SER A 195 20.69 -0.25 -6.43
CA SER A 195 21.24 -1.60 -6.35
C SER A 195 22.07 -1.80 -5.08
N ASP A 196 22.88 -0.82 -4.71
CA ASP A 196 23.70 -0.87 -3.49
C ASP A 196 22.81 -0.97 -2.23
N LEU A 197 21.76 -0.15 -2.16
CA LEU A 197 20.80 -0.21 -1.05
C LEU A 197 20.04 -1.55 -0.97
N PHE A 198 19.69 -2.17 -2.10
CA PHE A 198 19.10 -3.50 -2.09
C PHE A 198 20.09 -4.57 -1.62
N ASN A 199 21.36 -4.49 -2.00
CA ASN A 199 22.40 -5.41 -1.54
C ASN A 199 22.63 -5.28 -0.01
N GLU A 200 22.66 -4.05 0.50
CA GLU A 200 22.71 -3.80 1.95
C GLU A 200 21.49 -4.40 2.67
N ALA A 201 20.29 -4.14 2.16
CA ALA A 201 19.05 -4.67 2.72
C ALA A 201 19.02 -6.20 2.69
N GLU A 202 19.51 -6.84 1.62
CA GLU A 202 19.64 -8.29 1.53
C GLU A 202 20.54 -8.85 2.64
N GLY A 203 21.70 -8.21 2.86
CA GLY A 203 22.62 -8.58 3.93
C GLY A 203 21.98 -8.46 5.32
N MET A 204 21.14 -7.45 5.55
CA MET A 204 20.39 -7.29 6.79
C MET A 204 19.29 -8.36 6.94
N ILE A 205 18.50 -8.61 5.89
CA ILE A 205 17.42 -9.62 5.89
C ILE A 205 17.99 -11.01 6.18
N LYS A 206 19.10 -11.38 5.54
CA LYS A 206 19.77 -12.68 5.76
C LYS A 206 20.25 -12.87 7.20
N LYS A 207 20.63 -11.78 7.91
CA LYS A 207 21.04 -11.86 9.32
C LYS A 207 19.88 -12.12 10.28
N ILE A 208 18.68 -11.64 9.95
CA ILE A 208 17.49 -11.82 10.78
C ILE A 208 16.59 -12.98 10.32
N ASP A 209 16.97 -13.69 9.25
CA ASP A 209 16.25 -14.82 8.65
C ASP A 209 14.76 -14.54 8.36
N ASP A 210 14.48 -13.35 7.80
CA ASP A 210 13.11 -12.89 7.55
C ASP A 210 12.67 -13.13 6.10
N ASN A 211 12.09 -14.30 5.85
CA ASN A 211 11.54 -14.67 4.54
C ASN A 211 10.32 -13.81 4.13
N HIS A 212 9.67 -13.09 5.04
CA HIS A 212 8.62 -12.16 4.65
C HIS A 212 9.23 -10.91 4.00
N LEU A 213 10.34 -10.40 4.50
CA LEU A 213 11.05 -9.29 3.87
C LEU A 213 11.80 -9.70 2.59
N ILE A 214 12.28 -10.95 2.49
CA ILE A 214 13.04 -11.39 1.31
C ILE A 214 12.19 -11.37 0.02
N ILE A 215 10.90 -11.71 0.10
CA ILE A 215 10.02 -11.68 -1.09
C ILE A 215 9.80 -10.24 -1.59
N HIS A 216 9.70 -9.27 -0.68
CA HIS A 216 9.59 -7.86 -1.04
C HIS A 216 10.88 -7.33 -1.66
N LEU A 217 12.04 -7.73 -1.11
CA LEU A 217 13.34 -7.39 -1.68
C LEU A 217 13.47 -7.93 -3.11
N TYR A 218 13.27 -9.23 -3.34
CA TYR A 218 13.46 -9.81 -4.68
C TYR A 218 12.48 -9.23 -5.70
N TYR A 219 11.24 -8.95 -5.31
CA TYR A 219 10.30 -8.24 -6.16
C TYR A 219 10.84 -6.86 -6.57
N ASN A 220 11.32 -6.08 -5.59
CA ASN A 220 11.86 -4.73 -5.85
C ASN A 220 13.15 -4.75 -6.69
N MET A 221 14.02 -5.75 -6.49
CA MET A 221 15.19 -5.95 -7.35
C MET A 221 14.76 -6.31 -8.79
N GLY A 222 13.72 -7.14 -8.95
CA GLY A 222 13.15 -7.45 -10.26
C GLY A 222 12.60 -6.19 -10.96
N PHE A 223 11.97 -5.30 -10.18
CA PHE A 223 11.51 -4.01 -10.68
C PHE A 223 12.68 -3.11 -11.14
N LEU A 224 13.77 -3.05 -10.37
CA LEU A 224 15.00 -2.34 -10.77
C LEU A 224 15.56 -2.86 -12.10
N GLU A 225 15.73 -4.17 -12.23
CA GLU A 225 16.28 -4.77 -13.46
C GLU A 225 15.34 -4.57 -14.66
N SER A 226 14.02 -4.61 -14.45
CA SER A 226 13.04 -4.27 -15.48
C SER A 226 13.19 -2.81 -15.94
N LYS A 227 13.43 -1.87 -15.03
CA LYS A 227 13.67 -0.45 -15.35
C LYS A 227 15.01 -0.21 -16.06
N LYS A 228 16.04 -1.03 -15.80
CA LYS A 228 17.29 -1.05 -16.57
C LYS A 228 17.13 -1.66 -17.97
N GLY A 229 16.05 -2.40 -18.23
CA GLY A 229 15.83 -3.17 -19.46
C GLY A 229 16.44 -4.57 -19.44
N ASN A 230 16.95 -5.02 -18.29
CA ASN A 230 17.53 -6.34 -18.07
C ASN A 230 16.43 -7.37 -17.80
N TYR A 231 15.62 -7.65 -18.83
CA TYR A 231 14.40 -8.46 -18.71
C TYR A 231 14.65 -9.90 -18.23
N SER A 232 15.77 -10.53 -18.63
CA SER A 232 16.10 -11.89 -18.14
C SER A 232 16.33 -11.92 -16.63
N ASP A 233 17.11 -10.96 -16.11
CA ASP A 233 17.45 -10.89 -14.68
C ASP A 233 16.22 -10.51 -13.85
N ALA A 234 15.41 -9.59 -14.37
CA ALA A 234 14.12 -9.23 -13.76
C ALA A 234 13.20 -10.45 -13.62
N ALA A 235 13.08 -11.27 -14.66
CA ALA A 235 12.26 -12.46 -14.64
C ALA A 235 12.77 -13.52 -13.65
N GLU A 236 14.09 -13.69 -13.51
CA GLU A 236 14.66 -14.57 -12.48
C GLU A 236 14.27 -14.09 -11.08
N LEU A 237 14.38 -12.80 -10.79
CA LEU A 237 14.06 -12.21 -9.49
C LEU A 237 12.57 -12.32 -9.14
N TYR A 238 11.68 -12.12 -10.12
CA TYR A 238 10.25 -12.36 -9.92
C TYR A 238 9.95 -13.86 -9.69
N ARG A 239 10.58 -14.79 -10.42
CA ARG A 239 10.46 -16.22 -10.15
C ARG A 239 10.98 -16.59 -8.75
N ARG A 240 12.09 -15.99 -8.32
CA ARG A 240 12.60 -16.16 -6.94
C ARG A 240 11.57 -15.70 -5.92
N THR A 241 10.93 -14.54 -6.11
CA THR A 241 9.82 -14.07 -5.27
C THR A 241 8.70 -15.13 -5.16
N LEU A 242 8.23 -15.65 -6.30
CA LEU A 242 7.15 -16.66 -6.34
C LEU A 242 7.58 -18.02 -5.76
N SER A 243 8.88 -18.33 -5.70
CA SER A 243 9.40 -19.59 -5.14
C SER A 243 9.20 -19.72 -3.63
N TYR A 244 9.10 -18.59 -2.90
CA TYR A 244 8.79 -18.54 -1.47
C TYR A 244 7.29 -18.75 -1.21
N ARG A 245 6.79 -19.94 -1.55
CA ARG A 245 5.35 -20.26 -1.55
C ARG A 245 4.65 -19.95 -0.24
N ARG A 246 5.28 -20.23 0.90
CA ARG A 246 4.68 -19.98 2.22
C ARG A 246 4.35 -18.50 2.46
N GLU A 247 5.23 -17.60 2.02
CA GLU A 247 5.08 -16.18 2.29
C GLU A 247 4.25 -15.48 1.20
N ILE A 248 4.42 -15.87 -0.06
CA ILE A 248 3.67 -15.26 -1.17
C ILE A 248 2.18 -15.62 -1.15
N GLU A 249 1.80 -16.81 -0.66
CA GLU A 249 0.40 -17.22 -0.52
C GLU A 249 -0.34 -16.48 0.62
N LYS A 250 0.38 -15.75 1.48
CA LYS A 250 -0.22 -14.85 2.48
C LYS A 250 -0.37 -13.42 1.97
N ASN A 251 0.15 -13.10 0.78
CA ASN A 251 0.19 -11.76 0.24
C ASN A 251 -0.34 -11.73 -1.20
N ASP A 252 -1.67 -11.86 -1.32
CA ASP A 252 -2.39 -11.86 -2.59
C ASP A 252 -2.01 -10.68 -3.50
N LEU A 253 -1.85 -9.48 -2.92
CA LEU A 253 -1.53 -8.28 -3.67
C LEU A 253 -0.11 -8.30 -4.24
N LEU A 254 0.89 -8.71 -3.45
CA LEU A 254 2.26 -8.88 -3.95
C LEU A 254 2.32 -9.98 -5.00
N LYS A 255 1.57 -11.07 -4.82
CA LYS A 255 1.48 -12.16 -5.80
C LYS A 255 0.90 -11.68 -7.13
N LEU A 256 -0.18 -10.90 -7.10
CA LEU A 256 -0.76 -10.27 -8.29
C LEU A 256 0.23 -9.33 -9.00
N ARG A 257 0.89 -8.45 -8.24
CA ARG A 257 1.93 -7.55 -8.76
C ARG A 257 3.07 -8.32 -9.42
N CYS A 258 3.57 -9.36 -8.75
CA CYS A 258 4.67 -10.18 -9.25
C CYS A 258 4.29 -10.97 -10.52
N LEU A 259 3.08 -11.56 -10.57
CA LEU A 259 2.58 -12.25 -11.77
C LEU A 259 2.41 -11.27 -12.94
N TYR A 260 1.92 -10.07 -12.67
CA TYR A 260 1.74 -9.03 -13.68
C TYR A 260 3.08 -8.56 -14.26
N GLU A 261 4.04 -8.20 -13.42
CA GLU A 261 5.37 -7.75 -13.87
C GLU A 261 6.17 -8.86 -14.55
N LEU A 262 6.11 -10.09 -14.05
CA LEU A 262 6.72 -11.23 -14.73
C LEU A 262 6.08 -11.46 -16.10
N SER A 263 4.75 -11.40 -16.21
CA SER A 263 4.06 -11.51 -17.51
C SER A 263 4.49 -10.42 -18.49
N ARG A 264 4.60 -9.16 -18.05
CA ARG A 264 5.06 -8.03 -18.88
C ARG A 264 6.47 -8.24 -19.43
N VAL A 265 7.37 -8.70 -18.57
CA VAL A 265 8.77 -8.97 -18.93
C VAL A 265 8.87 -10.16 -19.87
N GLU A 266 8.12 -11.23 -19.63
CA GLU A 266 8.10 -12.44 -20.48
C GLU A 266 7.48 -12.19 -21.87
N ILE A 267 6.49 -11.29 -21.99
CA ILE A 267 6.01 -10.80 -23.30
C ILE A 267 7.15 -10.11 -24.05
N SER A 268 7.96 -9.31 -23.33
CA SER A 268 9.07 -8.57 -23.94
C SER A 268 10.20 -9.48 -24.44
N THR A 269 10.37 -10.66 -23.83
CA THR A 269 11.33 -11.69 -24.24
C THR A 269 10.75 -12.75 -25.18
N GLN A 270 9.47 -12.62 -25.59
CA GLN A 270 8.73 -13.58 -26.46
C GLN A 270 8.67 -15.01 -25.90
N SER A 271 8.59 -15.13 -24.58
CA SER A 271 8.48 -16.43 -23.91
C SER A 271 7.08 -17.02 -24.00
N LYS A 272 7.01 -18.35 -24.18
CA LYS A 272 5.73 -19.08 -24.23
C LYS A 272 5.04 -19.14 -22.85
N GLU A 273 5.78 -18.93 -21.77
CA GLU A 273 5.28 -18.95 -20.39
C GLU A 273 4.35 -17.75 -20.10
N ALA A 274 4.49 -16.65 -20.85
CA ALA A 274 3.74 -15.42 -20.61
C ALA A 274 2.22 -15.65 -20.56
N ILE A 275 1.67 -16.48 -21.45
CA ILE A 275 0.23 -16.78 -21.51
C ILE A 275 -0.24 -17.49 -20.24
N GLU A 276 0.52 -18.48 -19.75
CA GLU A 276 0.18 -19.23 -18.53
C GLU A 276 0.21 -18.32 -17.30
N LEU A 277 1.20 -17.43 -17.21
CA LEU A 277 1.33 -16.46 -16.14
C LEU A 277 0.17 -15.45 -16.13
N ILE A 278 -0.24 -14.97 -17.30
CA ILE A 278 -1.39 -14.06 -17.45
C ILE A 278 -2.68 -14.75 -16.98
N ASP A 279 -2.90 -16.01 -17.38
CA ASP A 279 -4.12 -16.75 -17.02
C ASP A 279 -4.15 -17.07 -15.51
N CYS A 280 -3.00 -17.41 -14.92
CA CYS A 280 -2.85 -17.55 -13.47
C CYS A 280 -3.14 -16.23 -12.73
N GLY A 281 -2.56 -15.12 -13.19
CA GLY A 281 -2.76 -13.80 -12.60
C GLY A 281 -4.20 -13.32 -12.71
N TYR A 282 -4.84 -13.53 -13.86
CA TYR A 282 -6.26 -13.23 -14.08
C TYR A 282 -7.14 -14.03 -13.12
N SER A 283 -6.93 -15.35 -13.03
CA SER A 283 -7.69 -16.23 -12.13
C SER A 283 -7.56 -15.81 -10.67
N LEU A 284 -6.35 -15.43 -10.22
CA LEU A 284 -6.13 -14.90 -8.89
C LEU A 284 -6.89 -13.57 -8.68
N SER A 285 -6.86 -12.67 -9.67
CA SER A 285 -7.55 -11.38 -9.59
C SER A 285 -9.08 -11.54 -9.48
N GLU A 286 -9.65 -12.61 -10.04
CA GLU A 286 -11.05 -13.00 -9.83
C GLU A 286 -11.31 -13.53 -8.43
N GLN A 287 -10.44 -14.40 -7.90
CA GLN A 287 -10.58 -14.97 -6.55
C GLN A 287 -10.51 -13.92 -5.43
N VAL A 288 -9.73 -12.86 -5.64
CA VAL A 288 -9.55 -11.77 -4.66
C VAL A 288 -10.37 -10.53 -4.99
N ASP A 289 -11.17 -10.58 -6.06
CA ASP A 289 -12.04 -9.51 -6.53
C ASP A 289 -11.33 -8.16 -6.81
N HIS A 290 -10.16 -8.21 -7.44
CA HIS A 290 -9.35 -7.03 -7.72
C HIS A 290 -9.53 -6.52 -9.16
N GLU A 291 -10.50 -5.63 -9.36
CA GLU A 291 -10.92 -5.09 -10.67
C GLU A 291 -9.78 -4.55 -11.54
N ILE A 292 -8.88 -3.72 -11.01
CA ILE A 292 -7.79 -3.13 -11.80
C ILE A 292 -6.85 -4.19 -12.35
N PHE A 293 -6.54 -5.24 -11.57
CA PHE A 293 -5.70 -6.35 -12.03
C PHE A 293 -6.41 -7.21 -13.06
N LYS A 294 -7.74 -7.43 -12.94
CA LYS A 294 -8.53 -8.12 -13.98
C LYS A 294 -8.35 -7.43 -15.35
N VAL A 295 -8.48 -6.10 -15.38
CA VAL A 295 -8.30 -5.29 -16.61
C VAL A 295 -6.86 -5.33 -17.11
N LYS A 296 -5.89 -5.16 -16.20
CA LYS A 296 -4.46 -5.24 -16.51
C LYS A 296 -4.06 -6.59 -17.14
N PHE A 297 -4.53 -7.73 -16.61
CA PHE A 297 -4.24 -9.04 -17.19
C PHE A 297 -4.95 -9.28 -18.52
N LYS A 298 -6.21 -8.84 -18.67
CA LYS A 298 -6.91 -8.84 -19.97
C LYS A 298 -6.10 -8.06 -21.02
N LEU A 299 -5.57 -6.89 -20.65
CA LEU A 299 -4.75 -6.09 -21.54
C LEU A 299 -3.44 -6.81 -21.91
N LEU A 300 -2.73 -7.42 -20.95
CA LEU A 300 -1.53 -8.22 -21.29
C LEU A 300 -1.86 -9.39 -22.22
N LYS A 301 -3.02 -10.02 -22.07
CA LYS A 301 -3.46 -11.09 -22.98
C LYS A 301 -3.60 -10.58 -24.41
N GLU A 302 -4.17 -9.39 -24.60
CA GLU A 302 -4.26 -8.76 -25.91
C GLU A 302 -2.87 -8.40 -26.47
N LEU A 303 -1.93 -7.99 -25.63
CA LEU A 303 -0.56 -7.67 -26.06
C LEU A 303 0.30 -8.91 -26.36
N ALA A 304 -0.08 -10.09 -25.84
CA ALA A 304 0.64 -11.34 -26.06
C ALA A 304 0.25 -12.08 -27.36
N CYS A 305 -0.91 -11.76 -27.95
CA CYS A 305 -1.47 -12.42 -29.13
C CYS A 305 -1.11 -11.68 -30.44
N ASP A 306 -1.37 -12.31 -31.59
CA ASP A 306 -1.21 -11.68 -32.91
C ASP A 306 -2.34 -10.74 -33.31
N VAL A 307 -1.99 -9.64 -33.98
CA VAL A 307 -2.93 -8.53 -34.27
C VAL A 307 -4.03 -8.95 -35.23
N ALA A 308 -5.27 -8.79 -34.75
CA ALA A 308 -6.48 -8.61 -35.56
C ALA A 308 -7.04 -7.20 -35.32
N GLU A 309 -7.84 -6.67 -36.26
CA GLU A 309 -8.45 -5.34 -36.11
C GLU A 309 -9.38 -5.25 -34.87
N SER A 310 -10.02 -6.36 -34.50
CA SER A 310 -10.78 -6.50 -33.25
C SER A 310 -9.94 -6.28 -31.99
N GLN A 311 -8.65 -6.60 -32.05
CA GLN A 311 -7.74 -6.48 -30.91
C GLN A 311 -7.43 -5.03 -30.57
N ILE A 312 -7.27 -4.16 -31.58
CA ILE A 312 -7.03 -2.73 -31.33
C ILE A 312 -8.23 -2.09 -30.62
N ASN A 313 -9.45 -2.50 -30.98
CA ASN A 313 -10.67 -2.05 -30.30
C ASN A 313 -10.76 -2.55 -28.85
N ASN A 314 -10.38 -3.80 -28.60
CA ASN A 314 -10.30 -4.35 -27.24
C ASN A 314 -9.27 -3.60 -26.39
N ILE A 315 -8.05 -3.38 -26.90
CA ILE A 315 -7.00 -2.60 -26.22
C ILE A 315 -7.51 -1.20 -25.89
N ASN A 316 -8.13 -0.51 -26.85
CA ASN A 316 -8.72 0.82 -26.63
C ASN A 316 -9.75 0.79 -25.49
N THR A 317 -10.64 -0.19 -25.46
CA THR A 317 -11.69 -0.32 -24.45
C THR A 317 -11.09 -0.55 -23.06
N LEU A 318 -10.13 -1.46 -22.94
CA LEU A 318 -9.44 -1.77 -21.68
C LEU A 318 -8.64 -0.57 -21.16
N CYS A 319 -7.96 0.16 -22.03
CA CYS A 319 -7.25 1.39 -21.64
C CYS A 319 -8.22 2.49 -21.17
N SER A 320 -9.37 2.66 -21.83
CA SER A 320 -10.40 3.61 -21.38
C SER A 320 -10.98 3.23 -20.02
N GLU A 321 -11.17 1.93 -19.74
CA GLU A 321 -11.63 1.47 -18.43
C GLU A 321 -10.62 1.81 -17.31
N LEU A 322 -9.32 1.66 -17.57
CA LEU A 322 -8.27 2.08 -16.62
C LEU A 322 -8.25 3.61 -16.44
N GLU A 323 -8.51 4.37 -17.49
CA GLU A 323 -8.62 5.83 -17.44
C GLU A 323 -9.82 6.29 -16.59
N GLU A 324 -10.99 5.65 -16.75
CA GLU A 324 -12.19 5.91 -15.93
C GLU A 324 -11.95 5.59 -14.45
N LYS A 325 -11.17 4.55 -14.15
CA LYS A 325 -10.73 4.18 -12.80
C LYS A 325 -9.60 5.07 -12.26
N ARG A 326 -9.10 6.04 -13.04
CA ARG A 326 -8.10 7.05 -12.63
C ARG A 326 -6.77 6.46 -12.14
N VAL A 327 -6.33 5.31 -12.67
CA VAL A 327 -5.04 4.68 -12.30
C VAL A 327 -3.86 5.31 -13.05
N TRP A 328 -3.70 6.63 -12.93
CA TRP A 328 -2.78 7.43 -13.77
C TRP A 328 -1.32 6.98 -13.72
N VAL A 329 -0.83 6.58 -12.54
CA VAL A 329 0.56 6.12 -12.32
C VAL A 329 0.85 4.86 -13.12
N ASP A 330 -0.09 3.92 -13.13
CA ASP A 330 0.01 2.71 -13.94
C ASP A 330 -0.18 3.03 -15.43
N LEU A 331 -1.15 3.89 -15.74
CA LEU A 331 -1.59 4.17 -17.09
C LEU A 331 -0.50 4.82 -17.94
N GLU A 332 0.34 5.70 -17.38
CA GLU A 332 1.44 6.31 -18.13
C GLU A 332 2.45 5.26 -18.65
N GLU A 333 2.70 4.18 -17.89
CA GLU A 333 3.62 3.12 -18.30
C GLU A 333 2.93 2.12 -19.22
N ILE A 334 1.69 1.75 -18.91
CA ILE A 334 0.89 0.82 -19.72
C ILE A 334 0.70 1.36 -21.14
N LEU A 335 0.36 2.64 -21.28
CA LEU A 335 0.15 3.25 -22.60
C LEU A 335 1.43 3.28 -23.43
N VAL A 336 2.59 3.41 -22.79
CA VAL A 336 3.90 3.27 -23.46
C VAL A 336 4.15 1.84 -23.91
N ASP A 337 3.79 0.83 -23.11
CA ASP A 337 3.91 -0.57 -23.50
C ASP A 337 3.01 -0.90 -24.71
N VAL A 338 1.77 -0.41 -24.71
CA VAL A 338 0.85 -0.53 -25.86
C VAL A 338 1.42 0.16 -27.10
N ALA A 339 1.98 1.35 -26.95
CA ALA A 339 2.59 2.08 -28.06
C ALA A 339 3.77 1.31 -28.67
N LYS A 340 4.68 0.77 -27.83
CA LYS A 340 5.80 -0.06 -28.25
C LYS A 340 5.35 -1.36 -28.94
N TYR A 341 4.29 -1.99 -28.43
CA TYR A 341 3.69 -3.17 -29.05
C TYR A 341 3.21 -2.89 -30.48
N LEU A 342 2.46 -1.80 -30.68
CA LEU A 342 1.96 -1.38 -31.98
C LEU A 342 3.09 -0.99 -32.95
N GLU A 343 4.12 -0.32 -32.43
CA GLU A 343 5.31 0.08 -33.18
C GLU A 343 6.07 -1.12 -33.75
N ARG A 344 6.32 -2.16 -32.93
CA ARG A 344 6.97 -3.41 -33.35
C ARG A 344 6.22 -4.13 -34.47
N ARG A 345 4.92 -3.87 -34.63
CA ARG A 345 4.06 -4.44 -35.67
C ARG A 345 3.81 -3.50 -36.85
N GLY A 346 4.50 -2.35 -36.90
CA GLY A 346 4.42 -1.39 -38.00
C GLY A 346 3.20 -0.46 -37.96
N LEU A 347 2.38 -0.49 -36.91
CA LEU A 347 1.19 0.35 -36.75
C LEU A 347 1.54 1.72 -36.15
N LEU A 348 2.38 2.48 -36.86
CA LEU A 348 3.01 3.69 -36.35
C LEU A 348 2.01 4.79 -35.95
N GLN A 349 0.91 4.96 -36.70
CA GLN A 349 -0.09 5.98 -36.37
C GLN A 349 -0.79 5.68 -35.04
N HIS A 350 -1.20 4.42 -34.82
CA HIS A 350 -1.80 4.01 -33.55
C HIS A 350 -0.79 4.11 -32.40
N SER A 351 0.45 3.67 -32.63
CA SER A 351 1.53 3.81 -31.64
C SER A 351 1.71 5.27 -31.18
N LEU A 352 1.78 6.21 -32.13
CA LEU A 352 1.89 7.64 -31.84
C LEU A 352 0.72 8.17 -31.02
N ASP A 353 -0.51 7.72 -31.29
CA ASP A 353 -1.69 8.11 -30.53
C ASP A 353 -1.61 7.62 -29.08
N TYR A 354 -1.10 6.41 -28.84
CA TYR A 354 -0.87 5.88 -27.50
C TYR A 354 0.25 6.61 -26.76
N TYR A 355 1.37 6.97 -27.42
CA TYR A 355 2.39 7.82 -26.81
C TYR A 355 1.84 9.19 -26.40
N LYS A 356 0.96 9.80 -27.22
CA LYS A 356 0.27 11.05 -26.86
C LYS A 356 -0.67 10.87 -25.67
N LYS A 357 -1.39 9.74 -25.59
CA LYS A 357 -2.23 9.41 -24.42
C LYS A 357 -1.37 9.24 -23.16
N ALA A 358 -0.22 8.57 -23.26
CA ALA A 358 0.71 8.41 -22.13
C ALA A 358 1.19 9.77 -21.61
N LEU A 359 1.55 10.69 -22.52
CA LEU A 359 1.92 12.05 -22.14
C LEU A 359 0.78 12.79 -21.43
N ARG A 360 -0.48 12.60 -21.86
CA ARG A 360 -1.64 13.17 -21.16
C ARG A 360 -1.82 12.54 -19.77
N ALA A 361 -1.73 11.21 -19.65
CA ALA A 361 -1.83 10.52 -18.37
C ALA A 361 -0.79 11.03 -17.36
N SER A 362 0.45 11.26 -17.80
CA SER A 362 1.53 11.82 -16.95
C SER A 362 1.21 13.20 -16.38
N GLN A 363 0.30 13.98 -17.01
CA GLN A 363 -0.12 15.29 -16.48
C GLN A 363 -1.03 15.17 -15.26
N TYR A 364 -1.60 13.98 -14.99
CA TYR A 364 -2.45 13.69 -13.84
C TYR A 364 -1.71 12.94 -12.72
N VAL A 365 -0.54 12.37 -13.01
CA VAL A 365 0.31 11.70 -12.02
C VAL A 365 0.78 12.69 -10.95
N GLY A 366 0.74 12.27 -9.69
CA GLY A 366 1.14 13.08 -8.53
C GLY A 366 0.25 14.28 -8.23
N LYS A 367 -0.84 14.47 -8.98
CA LYS A 367 -1.87 15.46 -8.68
C LYS A 367 -3.01 14.73 -7.97
N GLY A 368 -3.13 14.94 -6.66
CA GLY A 368 -4.34 14.56 -5.92
C GLY A 368 -5.56 15.04 -6.72
N VAL A 369 -6.56 14.20 -6.84
CA VAL A 369 -7.67 14.48 -7.74
C VAL A 369 -8.45 15.63 -7.14
N ASN A 370 -8.56 16.73 -7.89
CA ASN A 370 -9.43 17.84 -7.50
C ASN A 370 -10.88 17.37 -7.34
#